data_AF-A0A2S8UCW9-F1
#
_entry.id   AF-A0A2S8UCW9-F1
#
_cell.length_a   1.000
_cell.length_b   1.000
_cell.length_c   1.000
_cell.angle_alpha   90.00
_cell.angle_beta   90.00
_cell.angle_gamma   90.00
#
_symmetry.space_group_name_H-M   'P 1'
#
loop_
_entity.id
_entity.type
_entity.pdbx_description
1 polymer ?
#
loop_
_entity_poly.entity_id
_entity_poly.type
_entity_poly.pdbx_seq_one_letter_code
_entity_poly.pdbx_strand_id
1 'polypeptide(L)' 'LRQVRYLNNIVEQDHRFIKKRVRSMLGFKSYKTATSIVSGVEAMHMIKKGQIDLQNQSV' A
#
# COMPACT_ATOMS: atom_id res chain seq x y z
N LEU A 1 -20.41 -9.97 14.25
CA LEU A 1 -19.40 -10.89 13.66
C LEU A 1 -19.08 -10.65 12.17
N ARG A 2 -20.05 -10.30 11.29
CA ARG A 2 -19.78 -10.11 9.84
C ARG A 2 -18.92 -8.90 9.47
N GLN A 3 -19.04 -7.77 10.19
CA GLN A 3 -18.25 -6.56 9.92
C GLN A 3 -16.75 -6.78 10.11
N VAL A 4 -16.33 -7.52 11.15
CA VAL A 4 -14.91 -7.83 11.40
C VAL A 4 -14.31 -8.61 10.23
N ARG A 5 -15.05 -9.59 9.67
CA ARG A 5 -14.59 -10.37 8.52
C ARG A 5 -14.46 -9.51 7.26
N TYR A 6 -15.37 -8.55 7.05
CA TYR A 6 -15.32 -7.63 5.93
C TYR A 6 -14.13 -6.66 6.02
N LEU A 7 -13.93 -6.07 7.19
CA LEU A 7 -12.77 -5.20 7.47
C LEU A 7 -11.45 -5.96 7.28
N ASN A 8 -11.36 -7.19 7.80
CA ASN A 8 -10.18 -8.03 7.62
C ASN A 8 -9.93 -8.34 6.13
N ASN A 9 -10.97 -8.65 5.36
CA ASN A 9 -10.82 -8.90 3.93
C ASN A 9 -10.27 -7.69 3.17
N ILE A 10 -10.69 -6.46 3.53
CA ILE A 10 -10.18 -5.23 2.91
C ILE A 10 -8.69 -5.05 3.23
N VAL A 11 -8.31 -5.18 4.51
CA VAL A 11 -6.92 -5.03 4.95
C VAL A 11 -6.02 -6.11 4.31
N GLU A 12 -6.47 -7.36 4.31
CA GLU A 12 -5.73 -8.47 3.70
C GLU A 12 -5.56 -8.31 2.18
N GLN A 13 -6.56 -7.74 1.50
CA GLN A 13 -6.51 -7.49 0.07
C GLN A 13 -5.50 -6.38 -0.26
N ASP A 14 -5.41 -5.34 0.56
CA ASP A 14 -4.45 -4.26 0.35
C ASP A 14 -3.00 -4.75 0.53
N HIS A 15 -2.76 -5.51 1.60
CA HIS A 15 -1.47 -6.16 1.83
C HIS A 15 -1.10 -7.16 0.72
N ARG A 16 -2.08 -7.80 0.06
CA ARG A 16 -1.83 -8.74 -1.03
C ARG A 16 -1.16 -8.07 -2.22
N PHE A 17 -1.53 -6.82 -2.53
CA PHE A 17 -0.94 -6.06 -3.62
C PHE A 17 0.54 -5.75 -3.35
N ILE A 18 0.83 -5.23 -2.15
CA ILE A 18 2.19 -4.90 -1.71
C ILE A 18 3.06 -6.17 -1.73
N LYS A 19 2.57 -7.27 -1.13
CA LYS A 19 3.29 -8.56 -1.13
C LYS A 19 3.58 -9.08 -2.54
N LYS A 20 2.63 -8.95 -3.47
CA LYS A 20 2.85 -9.37 -4.87
C LYS A 20 3.99 -8.57 -5.52
N ARG A 21 4.08 -7.27 -5.26
CA ARG A 21 5.13 -6.42 -5.83
C ARG A 21 6.50 -6.68 -5.20
N VAL A 22 6.54 -6.80 -3.88
CA VAL A 22 7.75 -7.15 -3.13
C VAL A 22 8.28 -8.53 -3.54
N ARG A 23 7.39 -9.53 -3.77
CA ARG A 23 7.79 -10.88 -4.18
C ARG A 23 8.53 -10.92 -5.52
N SER A 24 8.23 -10.00 -6.43
CA SER A 24 8.96 -9.89 -7.71
C SER A 24 10.33 -9.19 -7.59
N MET A 25 10.65 -8.61 -6.43
CA MET A 25 11.92 -7.93 -6.18
C MET A 25 12.94 -8.92 -5.59
N LEU A 26 14.23 -8.70 -5.87
CA LEU A 26 15.35 -9.48 -5.30
C LEU A 26 15.63 -9.14 -3.81
N GLY A 27 14.63 -8.64 -3.08
CA GLY A 27 14.75 -8.14 -1.71
C GLY A 27 15.27 -6.70 -1.60
N PHE A 28 15.21 -6.15 -0.38
CA PHE A 28 15.69 -4.82 -0.06
C PHE A 28 17.07 -4.88 0.59
N LYS A 29 18.02 -4.07 0.11
CA LYS A 29 19.39 -4.02 0.65
C LYS A 29 19.50 -3.27 1.98
N SER A 30 18.55 -2.39 2.29
CA SER A 30 18.53 -1.62 3.53
C SER A 30 17.10 -1.33 3.99
N TYR A 31 16.92 -1.09 5.29
CA TYR A 31 15.61 -0.72 5.85
C TYR A 31 15.09 0.59 5.26
N LYS A 32 15.94 1.61 5.15
CA LYS A 32 15.56 2.91 4.55
C LYS A 32 15.04 2.74 3.13
N THR A 33 15.74 1.94 2.32
CA THR A 33 15.32 1.64 0.93
C THR A 33 14.01 0.86 0.90
N ALA A 34 13.82 -0.10 1.82
CA ALA A 34 12.57 -0.84 1.93
C ALA A 34 11.38 0.08 2.23
N THR A 35 11.52 0.97 3.21
CA THR A 35 10.48 1.93 3.58
C THR A 35 10.13 2.84 2.41
N SER A 36 11.14 3.45 1.75
CA SER A 36 10.88 4.34 0.60
C SER A 36 10.18 3.63 -0.56
N ILE A 37 10.55 2.38 -0.86
CA ILE A 37 9.91 1.61 -1.95
C ILE A 37 8.48 1.22 -1.57
N VAL A 38 8.25 0.73 -0.35
CA VAL A 38 6.91 0.35 0.10
C VAL A 38 5.97 1.56 0.11
N SER A 39 6.41 2.71 0.64
CA SER A 39 5.63 3.95 0.62
C SER A 39 5.32 4.44 -0.80
N GLY A 40 6.27 4.30 -1.74
CA GLY A 40 6.02 4.63 -3.15
C GLY A 40 4.99 3.70 -3.80
N VAL A 41 5.06 2.39 -3.50
CA VAL A 41 4.09 1.40 -4.01
C VAL A 41 2.69 1.67 -3.43
N GLU A 42 2.60 2.04 -2.16
CA GLU A 42 1.34 2.44 -1.51
C GLU A 42 0.77 3.71 -2.13
N ALA A 43 1.60 4.75 -2.34
CA ALA A 43 1.17 5.99 -2.98
C ALA A 43 0.63 5.74 -4.40
N MET A 44 1.33 4.96 -5.23
CA MET A 44 0.85 4.58 -6.56
C MET A 44 -0.47 3.81 -6.51
N HIS A 45 -0.65 2.96 -5.51
CA HIS A 45 -1.88 2.17 -5.33
C HIS A 45 -3.06 3.05 -4.90
N MET A 46 -2.85 4.01 -4.00
CA MET A 46 -3.85 5.01 -3.62
C MET A 46 -4.26 5.88 -4.81
N ILE A 47 -3.29 6.33 -5.62
CA ILE A 47 -3.55 7.07 -6.86
C ILE A 47 -4.41 6.23 -7.82
N LYS A 48 -4.03 4.96 -8.04
CA LYS A 48 -4.78 4.05 -8.92
C LYS A 48 -6.21 3.79 -8.45
N LYS A 49 -6.45 3.75 -7.14
CA LYS A 49 -7.80 3.60 -6.57
C LYS A 49 -8.62 4.90 -6.59
N GLY A 50 -8.04 6.03 -6.99
CA GLY A 50 -8.69 7.34 -6.88
C GLY A 50 -8.92 7.78 -5.43
N GLN A 51 -8.14 7.23 -4.50
CA GLN A 51 -8.19 7.57 -3.06
C GLN A 51 -7.37 8.82 -2.72
N ILE A 52 -6.75 9.43 -3.73
CA ILE A 52 -6.13 10.75 -3.60
C ILE A 52 -7.22 11.82 -3.64
N ASP A 53 -7.67 12.26 -2.47
CA ASP A 53 -8.34 13.55 -2.38
C ASP A 53 -7.25 14.62 -2.49
N LEU A 54 -7.23 15.36 -3.59
CA LEU A 54 -6.31 16.47 -3.86
C LEU A 54 -6.55 17.69 -2.92
N GLN A 55 -7.22 17.50 -1.78
CA GLN A 55 -7.76 18.60 -0.98
C GLN A 55 -6.88 19.13 0.15
N ASN A 56 -5.63 18.70 0.35
CA ASN A 56 -4.77 19.35 1.36
C ASN A 56 -3.28 19.39 0.96
N GLN A 57 -2.98 19.96 -0.22
CA GLN A 57 -1.71 20.65 -0.43
C GLN A 57 -1.99 22.13 -0.67
N SER A 58 -2.42 22.78 0.40
CA SER A 58 -2.42 24.23 0.53
C SER A 58 -1.89 24.56 1.92
N VAL A 59 -0.56 24.51 2.07
CA VAL A 59 0.27 25.53 2.76
C VAL A 59 1.70 25.39 2.26
#